data_AF-A0A9D3PM03-F1
#
_entry.id   AF-A0A9D3PM03-F1
#
_cell.length_a   1.000
_cell.length_b   1.000
_cell.length_c   1.000
_cell.angle_alpha   90.00
_cell.angle_beta   90.00
_cell.angle_gamma   90.00
#
_symmetry.space_group_name_H-M   'P 1'
#
loop_
_entity.id
_entity.type
_entity.pdbx_description
1 polymer ?
#
loop_
_entity_poly.entity_id
_entity_poly.type
_entity_poly.pdbx_seq_one_letter_code
_entity_poly.pdbx_strand_id
1 'polypeptide(L)'
;MCQQENELLLYLILVHENKSWNEALSYCRQHHVDLVSVSTEQLQHWVERRAQTASTPYVWLGLRYTCVLHFWFWVSGEGVCYQNWAPGNETGGVGTRGQ
;
A
#
# COMPACT_ATOMS: atom_id res chain seq x y z
N MET A 1 -3.88 3.42 -4.42
CA MET A 1 -2.68 4.04 -5.00
C MET A 1 -1.91 2.95 -5.74
N CYS A 2 -1.70 3.13 -7.04
CA CYS A 2 -1.03 2.15 -7.88
C CYS A 2 0.44 2.53 -8.09
N GLN A 3 1.29 1.52 -8.20
CA GLN A 3 2.60 1.65 -8.82
C GLN A 3 2.45 1.66 -10.33
N GLN A 4 3.19 2.53 -10.98
CA GLN A 4 3.31 2.59 -12.42
C GLN A 4 4.78 2.56 -12.81
N GLU A 5 5.10 1.71 -13.78
CA GLU A 5 6.41 1.70 -14.43
C GLU A 5 6.35 2.60 -15.66
N ASN A 6 7.34 3.47 -15.81
CA ASN A 6 7.59 4.18 -17.06
C ASN A 6 9.09 4.23 -17.31
N GLU A 7 9.50 3.62 -18.43
CA GLU A 7 10.83 3.38 -19.05
C GLU A 7 12.10 3.32 -18.18
N LEU A 8 12.22 4.03 -17.07
CA LEU A 8 13.35 4.00 -16.13
C LEU A 8 12.96 4.27 -14.66
N LEU A 9 11.69 4.58 -14.36
CA LEU A 9 11.26 4.97 -13.01
C LEU A 9 9.91 4.34 -12.63
N LEU A 10 9.82 3.93 -11.38
CA LEU A 10 8.55 3.64 -10.72
C LEU A 10 7.99 4.94 -10.14
N TYR A 11 6.73 5.24 -10.45
CA TYR A 11 6.01 6.36 -9.86
C TYR A 11 4.64 5.95 -9.31
N LEU A 12 4.06 6.82 -8.49
CA LEU A 12 2.82 6.57 -7.77
C LEU A 12 1.65 7.27 -8.43
N ILE A 13 0.60 6.51 -8.74
CA ILE A 13 -0.66 7.01 -9.26
C ILE A 13 -1.72 6.92 -8.16
N LEU A 14 -2.30 8.07 -7.81
CA LEU A 14 -3.53 8.08 -7.02
C LEU A 14 -4.71 7.91 -7.96
N VAL A 15 -5.48 6.86 -7.71
CA VAL A 15 -6.73 6.58 -8.42
C VAL A 15 -7.87 7.18 -7.60
N HIS A 16 -8.67 8.04 -8.23
CA HIS A 16 -9.77 8.78 -7.57
C HIS A 16 -11.12 8.05 -7.67
N GLU A 17 -11.11 6.76 -8.00
CA GLU A 17 -12.30 5.92 -8.09
C GLU A 17 -12.61 5.29 -6.73
N ASN A 18 -13.88 5.32 -6.32
CA ASN A 18 -14.33 4.65 -5.11
C ASN A 18 -14.42 3.13 -5.35
N LYS A 19 -13.46 2.38 -4.81
CA LYS A 19 -13.33 0.93 -4.98
C LYS A 19 -13.06 0.28 -3.62
N SER A 20 -13.54 -0.95 -3.44
CA SER A 20 -13.04 -1.82 -2.37
C SER A 20 -11.57 -2.16 -2.58
N TRP A 21 -10.89 -2.63 -1.53
CA TRP A 21 -9.46 -3.00 -1.66
C TRP A 21 -9.22 -4.05 -2.75
N ASN A 22 -10.09 -5.06 -2.87
CA ASN A 22 -9.96 -6.11 -3.89
C ASN A 22 -10.15 -5.56 -5.32
N GLU A 23 -11.09 -4.63 -5.50
CA GLU A 23 -11.31 -3.97 -6.78
C GLU A 23 -10.17 -3.02 -7.12
N ALA A 24 -9.62 -2.29 -6.14
CA ALA A 24 -8.46 -1.45 -6.32
C ALA A 24 -7.21 -2.25 -6.71
N LEU A 25 -7.00 -3.42 -6.08
CA LEU A 25 -5.95 -4.36 -6.43
C LEU A 25 -6.09 -4.82 -7.89
N SER A 26 -7.29 -5.28 -8.25
CA SER A 26 -7.58 -5.76 -9.60
C SER A 26 -7.38 -4.65 -10.64
N TYR A 27 -7.83 -3.44 -10.33
CA TYR A 27 -7.67 -2.27 -11.20
C TYR A 27 -6.20 -1.93 -11.42
N CYS A 28 -5.40 -1.84 -10.35
CA CYS A 28 -3.97 -1.53 -10.50
C CYS A 28 -3.24 -2.58 -11.33
N ARG A 29 -3.59 -3.87 -11.22
CA ARG A 29 -2.96 -4.93 -12.03
C ARG A 29 -3.43 -4.96 -13.48
N GLN A 30 -4.62 -4.44 -13.77
CA GLN A 30 -5.17 -4.39 -15.13
C GLN A 30 -4.69 -3.15 -15.90
N HIS A 31 -4.51 -2.02 -15.21
CA HIS A 31 -4.23 -0.73 -15.83
C HIS A 31 -2.83 -0.18 -15.53
N HIS A 32 -2.16 -0.73 -14.51
CA HIS A 32 -0.87 -0.29 -14.00
C HIS A 32 -0.01 -1.53 -13.63
N VAL A 33 0.93 -1.39 -12.68
CA VAL A 33 1.74 -2.52 -12.21
C VAL A 33 1.03 -3.29 -11.09
N ASP A 34 0.87 -2.67 -9.91
CA ASP A 34 0.18 -3.26 -8.76
C ASP A 34 -0.21 -2.15 -7.76
N LEU A 35 -0.90 -2.50 -6.67
CA LEU A 35 -1.01 -1.60 -5.52
C LEU A 35 0.38 -1.36 -4.89
N VAL A 36 0.64 -0.10 -4.52
CA VAL A 36 1.95 0.28 -3.98
C VAL A 36 2.33 -0.49 -2.72
N SER A 37 3.58 -0.96 -2.70
CA SER A 37 4.24 -1.48 -1.50
C SER A 37 5.24 -0.47 -0.97
N VAL A 38 5.33 -0.34 0.35
CA VAL A 38 6.23 0.62 0.98
C VAL A 38 7.37 -0.12 1.66
N SER A 39 8.54 -0.05 1.03
CA SER A 39 9.76 -0.75 1.46
C SER A 39 10.87 0.18 1.96
N THR A 40 10.68 1.50 1.88
CA THR A 40 11.65 2.50 2.36
C THR A 40 10.96 3.74 2.93
N GLU A 41 11.64 4.45 3.84
CA GLU A 41 11.19 5.74 4.39
C GLU A 41 11.01 6.80 3.29
N GLN A 42 11.91 6.83 2.30
CA GLN A 42 11.77 7.73 1.17
C GLN A 42 10.45 7.47 0.43
N LEU A 43 10.12 6.21 0.15
CA LEU A 43 8.87 5.83 -0.51
C LEU A 43 7.64 6.15 0.36
N GLN A 44 7.72 5.97 1.68
CA GLN A 44 6.67 6.40 2.61
C GLN A 44 6.35 7.89 2.45
N HIS A 45 7.36 8.76 2.43
CA HIS A 45 7.16 10.20 2.22
C HIS A 45 6.57 10.55 0.84
N TRP A 46 6.89 9.78 -0.20
CA TRP A 46 6.26 9.94 -1.51
C TRP A 46 4.79 9.54 -1.48
N VAL A 47 4.45 8.42 -0.85
CA VAL A 47 3.08 7.95 -0.66
C VAL A 47 2.26 8.97 0.13
N GLU A 48 2.78 9.47 1.25
CA GLU A 48 2.10 10.46 2.10
C GLU A 48 1.80 11.74 1.33
N ARG A 49 2.80 12.31 0.65
CA ARG A 49 2.61 13.52 -0.17
C ARG A 49 1.58 13.31 -1.26
N ARG A 50 1.58 12.13 -1.90
CA ARG A 50 0.58 11.83 -2.93
C ARG A 50 -0.81 11.63 -2.33
N ALA A 51 -0.90 10.99 -1.16
CA ALA A 51 -2.17 10.76 -0.47
C ALA A 51 -2.84 12.06 0.02
N GLN A 52 -2.08 13.13 0.29
CA GLN A 52 -2.63 14.45 0.63
C GLN A 52 -3.52 15.04 -0.48
N THR A 53 -3.37 14.58 -1.72
CA THR A 53 -4.21 15.00 -2.85
C THR A 53 -5.48 14.15 -3.01
N ALA A 54 -5.72 13.19 -2.11
CA ALA A 54 -6.90 12.36 -2.12
C ALA A 54 -8.15 13.13 -1.67
N SER A 55 -9.28 12.75 -2.26
CA SER A 55 -10.60 13.25 -1.89
C SER A 55 -11.19 12.53 -0.67
N THR A 56 -10.54 11.46 -0.20
CA THR A 56 -10.96 10.64 0.94
C THR A 56 -9.90 10.66 2.04
N PRO A 57 -10.29 10.47 3.32
CA PRO A 57 -9.33 10.39 4.43
C PRO A 57 -8.37 9.19 4.33
N TYR A 58 -8.73 8.17 3.54
CA TYR A 58 -8.01 6.92 3.42
C TYR A 58 -7.75 6.57 1.96
N VAL A 59 -6.62 5.90 1.70
CA VAL A 59 -6.24 5.40 0.38
C VAL A 59 -5.79 3.95 0.47
N TRP A 60 -6.12 3.13 -0.52
CA TRP A 60 -5.67 1.74 -0.56
C TRP A 60 -4.20 1.63 -0.97
N LEU A 61 -3.43 0.86 -0.19
CA LEU A 61 -2.08 0.39 -0.49
C LEU A 61 -2.08 -1.14 -0.62
N GLY A 62 -0.95 -1.72 -1.04
CA GLY A 62 -0.81 -3.16 -1.28
C GLY A 62 -0.67 -4.02 -0.01
N LEU A 63 -0.83 -3.44 1.17
CA LEU A 63 -0.67 -4.14 2.44
C LEU A 63 -1.92 -4.97 2.75
N ARG A 64 -1.75 -6.24 3.10
CA ARG A 64 -2.85 -7.15 3.40
C ARG A 64 -2.57 -7.99 4.64
N TYR A 65 -3.60 -8.20 5.44
CA TYR A 65 -3.59 -9.15 6.53
C TYR A 65 -4.13 -10.51 6.08
N THR A 66 -3.43 -11.59 6.44
CA THR A 66 -3.92 -12.96 6.32
C THR A 66 -4.33 -13.49 7.69
N CYS A 67 -5.60 -13.87 7.83
CA CYS A 67 -6.09 -14.49 9.06
C CYS A 67 -5.52 -15.89 9.29
N VAL A 68 -5.15 -16.61 8.22
CA VAL A 68 -4.66 -17.98 8.31
C VAL A 68 -3.26 -18.03 8.91
N LEU A 69 -2.41 -17.09 8.51
CA LEU A 69 -1.00 -17.07 8.93
C LEU A 69 -0.71 -15.97 9.98
N HIS A 70 -1.71 -15.17 10.36
CA HIS A 70 -1.63 -14.12 11.37
C HIS A 70 -0.52 -13.08 11.12
N PHE A 71 -0.28 -12.71 9.85
CA PHE A 71 0.72 -11.68 9.51
C PHE A 71 0.27 -10.73 8.40
N TRP A 72 0.98 -9.60 8.31
CA TRP A 72 0.84 -8.59 7.27
C TRP A 72 1.85 -8.81 6.16
N PHE A 73 1.43 -8.66 4.91
CA PHE A 73 2.30 -8.80 3.75
C PHE A 73 1.94 -7.82 2.64
N TRP A 74 2.92 -7.51 1.80
CA TRP A 74 2.73 -6.76 0.58
C TRP A 74 2.34 -7.70 -0.56
N VAL A 75 1.26 -7.38 -1.27
CA VAL A 75 0.76 -8.19 -2.40
C VAL A 75 1.67 -8.19 -3.62
N SER A 76 2.62 -7.26 -3.69
CA SER A 76 3.69 -7.21 -4.69
C SER A 76 4.72 -8.34 -4.54
N GLY A 77 4.74 -9.01 -3.38
CA GLY A 77 5.78 -9.97 -3.02
C GLY A 77 7.02 -9.33 -2.38
N GLU A 78 7.06 -8.01 -2.20
CA GLU A 78 8.11 -7.35 -1.43
C GLU A 78 8.06 -7.77 0.06
N GLY A 79 9.23 -8.05 0.64
CA GLY A 79 9.35 -8.36 2.07
C GLY A 79 8.97 -7.15 2.93
N VAL A 80 8.34 -7.40 4.09
CA VAL A 80 7.99 -6.35 5.06
C VAL A 80 9.21 -6.01 5.93
N CYS A 81 10.22 -5.37 5.32
CA CYS A 81 11.43 -4.93 6.04
C CYS A 81 11.25 -3.53 6.66
N TYR A 82 10.49 -2.67 5.99
CA TYR A 82 10.13 -1.34 6.47
C TYR A 82 8.73 -1.34 7.08
N GLN A 83 8.57 -0.67 8.21
CA GLN A 83 7.29 -0.54 8.91
C GLN A 83 7.15 0.89 9.44
N ASN A 84 5.97 1.47 9.28
CA ASN A 84 5.60 2.79 9.79
C ASN A 84 4.14 2.72 10.27
N TRP A 85 3.90 1.91 11.29
CA TRP A 85 2.57 1.74 11.85
C TRP A 85 2.13 2.99 12.60
N ALA A 86 0.82 3.24 12.66
CA ALA A 86 0.30 4.25 13.55
C ALA A 86 0.55 3.85 15.01
N PRO A 87 0.75 4.80 15.94
CA PRO A 87 0.90 4.49 17.36
C PRO A 87 -0.25 3.60 17.86
N GLY A 88 0.08 2.48 18.52
CA GLY A 88 -0.90 1.49 18.98
C GLY A 88 -1.29 0.41 17.96
N ASN A 89 -0.80 0.53 16.72
CA ASN A 89 -0.87 -0.48 15.67
C ASN A 89 0.49 -1.19 15.46
N GLU A 90 1.45 -0.94 16.34
CA GLU A 90 2.77 -1.56 16.34
C GLU A 90 2.62 -3.08 16.47
N THR A 91 3.15 -3.84 15.53
CA THR A 91 3.19 -5.31 15.65
C THR A 91 4.32 -5.71 16.60
N GLY A 92 4.11 -5.55 17.91
CA GLY A 92 4.77 -6.45 18.86
C GLY A 92 4.40 -7.88 18.43
N GLY A 93 5.39 -8.75 18.25
CA GLY A 93 5.21 -10.06 17.61
C GLY A 93 3.87 -10.73 17.98
N VAL A 94 3.08 -11.06 16.96
CA VAL A 94 1.65 -11.43 16.96
C VAL A 94 0.71 -10.24 16.71
N GLY A 95 0.17 -10.24 15.50
CA GLY A 95 -0.51 -9.10 14.90
C GLY A 95 -1.77 -8.61 15.62
N THR A 96 -2.08 -7.34 15.37
CA THR A 96 -3.38 -6.90 14.88
C THR A 96 -3.30 -5.45 14.39
N ARG A 97 -4.18 -5.14 13.42
CA ARG A 97 -4.59 -3.83 12.86
C ARG A 97 -3.50 -2.91 12.31
N GLY A 98 -3.41 -2.91 11.00
CA GLY A 98 -2.68 -1.98 10.17
C GLY A 98 -3.66 -1.10 9.42
N GLN A 99 -3.36 0.21 9.46
CA GLN A 99 -3.91 1.35 8.70
C GLN A 99 -5.44 1.54 8.70
#